data_AF-A0A6B2G641-F1
#
_entry.id   AF-A0A6B2G641-F1
#
_cell.length_a   1.000
_cell.length_b   1.000
_cell.length_c   1.000
_cell.angle_alpha   90.00
_cell.angle_beta   90.00
_cell.angle_gamma   90.00
#
_symmetry.space_group_name_H-M   'P 1'
#
loop_
_entity.id
_entity.type
_entity.pdbx_description
1 polymer ?
#
loop_
_entity_poly.entity_id
_entity_poly.type
_entity_poly.pdbx_seq_one_letter_code
_entity_poly.pdbx_strand_id
1 'polypeptide(L)'
;YSFSLYNPVTFSKKIFQQYLEDKIPIKYGQCVEFNVTLCSLLRTIGIGCRVVTGTHIFHSASLNEFEILYINANNLDIINGNFHEWNYHVWCNVYIRRPDIYLWDDSVDGWQFLDGTPFDSNSGFTSCGPFPLNYLHKYINSSYISYDQIKIEHYFKSYLKCFIYDDNSKHGRELVEILPRKPILTQEFNTSYFVNLISEYNTNIPKNIFDLNSKLVLVINCQDKIFFKDQIKAKFNVQSSLQPNKKLVKIEIIAYINGINLSALKIFEKIDNFNISYSNESNFSLYPSQEQQKIINFVRISVKVYDPVTGLFKTDYKAVNVIKFRIEV
;
A
#
# COMPACT_ATOMS: atom_id res chain seq x y z
N TYR A 1 -19.34 -14.78 3.14
CA TYR A 1 -19.35 -15.11 1.70
C TYR A 1 -17.91 -15.15 1.22
N SER A 2 -17.39 -16.33 0.87
CA SER A 2 -15.98 -16.50 0.45
C SER A 2 -15.78 -16.03 -1.00
N PHE A 3 -14.73 -15.23 -1.22
CA PHE A 3 -14.39 -14.54 -2.47
C PHE A 3 -13.83 -15.44 -3.60
N SER A 4 -13.95 -16.76 -3.50
CA SER A 4 -13.16 -17.68 -4.34
C SER A 4 -13.85 -18.20 -5.62
N LEU A 5 -15.03 -17.70 -6.02
CA LEU A 5 -15.79 -18.24 -7.16
C LEU A 5 -16.49 -17.19 -8.07
N TYR A 6 -16.11 -15.91 -8.02
CA TYR A 6 -16.85 -14.87 -8.75
C TYR A 6 -16.39 -14.68 -10.19
N ASN A 7 -17.27 -14.95 -11.16
CA ASN A 7 -17.17 -14.40 -12.51
C ASN A 7 -17.69 -12.94 -12.49
N PRO A 8 -16.83 -11.92 -12.73
CA PRO A 8 -17.20 -10.50 -12.63
C PRO A 8 -18.42 -10.11 -13.47
N VAL A 9 -18.57 -10.72 -14.65
CA VAL A 9 -19.69 -10.44 -15.57
C VAL A 9 -21.01 -10.94 -14.99
N THR A 10 -21.01 -12.16 -14.45
CA THR A 10 -22.21 -12.73 -13.81
C THR A 10 -22.60 -11.98 -12.54
N PHE A 11 -21.61 -11.41 -11.86
CA PHE A 11 -21.80 -10.64 -10.64
C PHE A 11 -22.50 -9.30 -10.91
N SER A 12 -21.94 -8.46 -11.78
CA SER A 12 -22.54 -7.14 -12.05
C SER A 12 -23.91 -7.25 -12.71
N LYS A 13 -24.13 -8.26 -13.57
CA LYS A 13 -25.45 -8.54 -14.14
C LYS A 13 -26.51 -8.75 -13.06
N LYS A 14 -26.23 -9.57 -12.03
CA LYS A 14 -27.17 -9.82 -10.93
C LYS A 14 -27.50 -8.55 -10.15
N ILE A 15 -26.48 -7.72 -9.86
CA ILE A 15 -26.69 -6.43 -9.19
C ILE A 15 -27.61 -5.54 -10.01
N PHE A 16 -27.36 -5.39 -11.31
CA PHE A 16 -28.21 -4.56 -12.16
C PHE A 16 -29.63 -5.10 -12.29
N GLN A 17 -29.80 -6.41 -12.47
CA GLN A 17 -31.14 -7.03 -12.54
C GLN A 17 -31.92 -6.77 -11.25
N GLN A 18 -31.31 -7.06 -10.10
CA GLN A 18 -31.95 -6.84 -8.81
C GLN A 18 -32.27 -5.36 -8.57
N TYR A 19 -31.35 -4.45 -8.90
CA TYR A 19 -31.61 -3.01 -8.78
C TYR A 19 -32.76 -2.54 -9.69
N LEU A 20 -32.84 -3.10 -10.89
CA LEU A 20 -33.90 -2.77 -11.84
C LEU A 20 -35.27 -3.32 -11.42
N GLU A 21 -35.31 -4.47 -10.75
CA GLU A 21 -36.51 -5.09 -10.20
C GLU A 21 -36.97 -4.38 -8.92
N ASP A 22 -36.09 -4.25 -7.93
CA ASP A 22 -36.45 -3.78 -6.60
C ASP A 22 -36.51 -2.24 -6.49
N LYS A 23 -35.82 -1.51 -7.38
CA LYS A 23 -35.69 -0.04 -7.39
C LYS A 23 -35.15 0.56 -6.09
N ILE A 24 -34.44 -0.23 -5.28
CA ILE A 24 -33.82 0.21 -4.02
C ILE A 24 -32.31 -0.12 -4.02
N PRO A 25 -31.49 0.56 -3.20
CA PRO A 25 -30.06 0.25 -3.08
C PRO A 25 -29.81 -1.21 -2.70
N ILE A 26 -28.93 -1.88 -3.45
CA ILE A 26 -28.57 -3.27 -3.22
C ILE A 26 -27.54 -3.36 -2.10
N LYS A 27 -27.84 -4.17 -1.09
CA LYS A 27 -26.96 -4.42 0.06
C LYS A 27 -26.33 -5.81 -0.07
N TYR A 28 -25.02 -5.99 0.09
CA TYR A 28 -23.96 -5.04 0.48
C TYR A 28 -22.84 -5.02 -0.57
N GLY A 29 -21.98 -4.00 -0.53
CA GLY A 29 -20.81 -3.90 -1.41
C GLY A 29 -19.59 -3.33 -0.70
N GLN A 30 -18.41 -3.79 -1.09
CA GLN A 30 -17.11 -3.23 -0.79
C GLN A 30 -16.46 -2.73 -2.10
N CYS A 31 -15.19 -2.31 -2.03
CA CYS A 31 -14.48 -1.71 -3.15
C CYS A 31 -14.52 -2.54 -4.44
N VAL A 32 -14.47 -3.88 -4.33
CA VAL A 32 -14.61 -4.81 -5.46
C VAL A 32 -15.98 -4.67 -6.10
N GLU A 33 -17.05 -4.79 -5.33
CA GLU A 33 -18.41 -4.78 -5.83
C GLU A 33 -18.77 -3.44 -6.48
N PHE A 34 -18.35 -2.32 -5.88
CA PHE A 34 -18.54 -0.99 -6.45
C PHE A 34 -17.81 -0.83 -7.78
N ASN A 35 -16.51 -1.13 -7.83
CA ASN A 35 -15.69 -0.78 -8.99
C ASN A 35 -15.80 -1.78 -10.15
N VAL A 36 -16.09 -3.06 -9.88
CA VAL A 36 -16.41 -4.03 -10.95
C VAL A 36 -17.77 -3.69 -11.60
N THR A 37 -18.76 -3.29 -10.79
CA THR A 37 -20.07 -2.85 -11.28
C THR A 37 -19.97 -1.54 -12.06
N LEU A 38 -19.20 -0.57 -11.55
CA LEU A 38 -18.90 0.68 -12.25
C LEU A 38 -18.20 0.42 -13.59
N CYS A 39 -17.16 -0.42 -13.61
CA CYS A 39 -16.46 -0.79 -14.85
C CYS A 39 -17.43 -1.44 -15.87
N SER A 40 -18.31 -2.33 -15.41
CA SER A 40 -19.32 -2.97 -16.27
C SER A 40 -20.32 -1.96 -16.85
N LEU A 41 -20.80 -1.01 -16.05
CA LEU A 41 -21.69 0.06 -16.50
C LEU A 41 -21.01 0.93 -17.56
N LEU A 42 -19.79 1.40 -17.28
CA LEU A 42 -19.02 2.27 -18.17
C LEU A 42 -18.75 1.60 -19.53
N ARG A 43 -18.36 0.32 -19.54
CA ARG A 43 -18.18 -0.44 -20.78
C ARG A 43 -19.48 -0.59 -21.56
N THR A 44 -20.61 -0.76 -20.87
CA THR A 44 -21.94 -0.88 -21.50
C THR A 44 -22.32 0.39 -22.26
N ILE A 45 -21.92 1.57 -21.76
CA ILE A 45 -22.14 2.86 -22.42
C ILE A 45 -21.00 3.30 -23.34
N GLY A 46 -20.03 2.40 -23.63
CA GLY A 46 -18.96 2.67 -24.59
C GLY A 46 -17.74 3.41 -24.04
N ILE A 47 -17.61 3.58 -22.73
CA ILE A 47 -16.42 4.19 -22.12
C ILE A 47 -15.37 3.12 -21.89
N GLY A 48 -14.18 3.32 -22.49
CA GLY A 48 -13.03 2.45 -22.26
C GLY A 48 -12.58 2.55 -20.80
N CYS A 49 -12.53 1.43 -20.09
CA CYS A 49 -12.11 1.41 -18.69
C CYS A 49 -11.52 0.07 -18.26
N ARG A 50 -10.77 0.07 -17.16
CA ARG A 50 -10.13 -1.12 -16.57
C ARG A 50 -10.24 -1.11 -15.05
N VAL A 51 -10.41 -2.29 -14.47
CA VAL A 51 -10.34 -2.49 -13.01
C VAL A 51 -8.88 -2.53 -12.60
N VAL A 52 -8.54 -1.84 -11.52
CA VAL A 52 -7.19 -1.77 -10.97
C VAL A 52 -7.22 -2.15 -9.51
N THR A 53 -6.23 -2.93 -9.09
CA THR A 53 -6.05 -3.38 -7.70
C THR A 53 -4.71 -2.90 -7.18
N GLY A 54 -4.71 -2.24 -6.03
CA GLY A 54 -3.53 -1.89 -5.28
C GLY A 54 -3.54 -2.53 -3.90
N THR A 55 -2.37 -2.71 -3.32
CA THR A 55 -2.22 -3.01 -1.90
C THR A 55 -1.64 -1.80 -1.21
N HIS A 56 -1.88 -1.64 0.09
CA HIS A 56 -1.25 -0.59 0.87
C HIS A 56 -1.64 0.81 0.38
N ILE A 57 -2.94 1.03 0.28
CA ILE A 57 -3.55 2.27 -0.22
C ILE A 57 -4.05 3.09 0.96
N PHE A 58 -3.68 4.37 0.99
CA PHE A 58 -4.08 5.27 2.06
C PHE A 58 -5.55 5.64 2.00
N HIS A 59 -6.17 5.68 3.18
CA HIS A 59 -7.56 6.05 3.36
C HIS A 59 -7.73 6.79 4.70
N SER A 60 -7.24 8.03 4.78
CA SER A 60 -7.59 8.92 5.89
C SER A 60 -8.99 9.49 5.69
N ALA A 61 -9.77 9.63 6.77
CA ALA A 61 -11.06 10.34 6.75
C ALA A 61 -10.92 11.86 6.58
N SER A 62 -9.71 12.41 6.73
CA SER A 62 -9.42 13.84 6.66
C SER A 62 -8.15 14.11 5.84
N LEU A 63 -8.29 14.89 4.76
CA LEU A 63 -7.17 15.33 3.91
C LEU A 63 -6.21 16.30 4.65
N ASN A 64 -6.65 16.86 5.78
CA ASN A 64 -5.86 17.77 6.61
C ASN A 64 -5.05 17.04 7.69
N GLU A 65 -5.31 15.75 7.88
CA GLU A 65 -4.54 14.92 8.81
C GLU A 65 -3.35 14.33 8.06
N PHE A 66 -2.16 14.86 8.36
CA PHE A 66 -0.96 14.11 8.04
C PHE A 66 -1.04 12.80 8.81
N GLU A 67 -0.90 11.68 8.10
CA GLU A 67 -0.61 10.42 8.78
C GLU A 67 0.71 10.57 9.52
N ILE A 68 0.62 10.39 10.83
CA ILE A 68 1.71 10.58 11.76
C ILE A 68 1.94 9.28 12.51
N LEU A 69 3.19 8.82 12.49
CA LEU A 69 3.65 7.71 13.30
C LEU A 69 4.51 8.20 14.45
N TYR A 70 4.27 7.68 15.64
CA TYR A 70 5.08 7.90 16.84
C TYR A 70 5.90 6.64 17.07
N ILE A 71 7.23 6.78 17.07
CA ILE A 71 8.18 5.66 17.14
C ILE A 71 9.01 5.77 18.41
N ASN A 72 9.21 4.67 19.12
CA ASN A 72 10.12 4.61 20.26
C ASN A 72 11.57 4.38 19.79
N ALA A 73 12.49 5.27 20.16
CA ALA A 73 13.90 5.21 19.78
C ALA A 73 14.65 3.99 20.34
N ASN A 74 14.18 3.41 21.45
CA ASN A 74 14.85 2.32 22.14
C ASN A 74 14.67 0.96 21.46
N ASN A 75 13.61 0.81 20.66
CA ASN A 75 13.28 -0.46 20.00
C ASN A 75 12.67 -0.30 18.60
N LEU A 76 12.49 0.92 18.08
CA LEU A 76 11.81 1.25 16.82
C LEU A 76 10.39 0.65 16.69
N ASP A 77 9.72 0.37 17.81
CA ASP A 77 8.29 0.06 17.81
C ASP A 77 7.46 1.32 17.57
N ILE A 78 6.38 1.16 16.81
CA ILE A 78 5.34 2.19 16.66
C ILE A 78 4.52 2.17 17.96
N ILE A 79 4.50 3.28 18.69
CA ILE A 79 3.80 3.42 19.98
C ILE A 79 2.44 4.08 19.84
N ASN A 80 2.26 4.91 18.80
CA ASN A 80 1.00 5.54 18.47
C ASN A 80 1.02 5.94 16.99
N GLY A 81 -0.14 6.18 16.40
CA GLY A 81 -0.24 6.76 15.08
C GLY A 81 -1.67 6.83 14.59
N ASN A 82 -1.90 7.76 13.67
CA ASN A 82 -3.12 7.83 12.89
C ASN A 82 -2.77 7.38 11.47
N PHE A 83 -2.88 6.08 11.23
CA PHE A 83 -2.48 5.42 9.99
C PHE A 83 -3.65 4.56 9.53
N HIS A 84 -4.31 5.00 8.46
CA HIS A 84 -5.50 4.34 7.94
C HIS A 84 -5.20 3.83 6.54
N GLU A 85 -4.87 2.55 6.46
CA GLU A 85 -4.44 1.91 5.23
C GLU A 85 -5.35 0.72 4.92
N TRP A 86 -5.80 0.63 3.67
CA TRP A 86 -6.41 -0.58 3.16
C TRP A 86 -5.34 -1.60 2.79
N ASN A 87 -5.46 -2.81 3.35
CA ASN A 87 -4.61 -3.95 2.96
C ASN A 87 -4.63 -4.19 1.45
N TYR A 88 -5.80 -4.01 0.83
CA TYR A 88 -5.98 -3.91 -0.61
C TYR A 88 -7.16 -3.00 -0.93
N HIS A 89 -7.11 -2.38 -2.10
CA HIS A 89 -8.20 -1.58 -2.62
C HIS A 89 -8.36 -1.81 -4.11
N VAL A 90 -9.60 -1.69 -4.59
CA VAL A 90 -9.94 -1.85 -6.00
C VAL A 90 -10.66 -0.60 -6.47
N TRP A 91 -10.22 -0.04 -7.59
CA TRP A 91 -10.82 1.12 -8.26
C TRP A 91 -10.91 0.90 -9.78
N CYS A 92 -11.41 1.90 -10.49
CA CYS A 92 -11.54 1.89 -11.94
C CYS A 92 -10.66 2.97 -12.58
N ASN A 93 -10.00 2.67 -13.69
CA ASN A 93 -9.45 3.71 -14.56
C ASN A 93 -10.33 3.84 -15.78
N VAL A 94 -10.65 5.08 -16.16
CA VAL A 94 -11.44 5.39 -17.37
C VAL A 94 -10.58 6.12 -18.38
N TYR A 95 -10.76 5.83 -19.66
CA TYR A 95 -10.03 6.46 -20.75
C TYR A 95 -10.93 7.49 -21.42
N ILE A 96 -10.75 8.77 -21.08
CA ILE A 96 -11.59 9.86 -21.57
C ILE A 96 -10.75 11.09 -21.90
N ARG A 97 -11.31 12.01 -22.68
CA ARG A 97 -10.78 13.36 -22.85
C ARG A 97 -11.23 14.27 -21.70
N ARG A 98 -10.46 15.31 -21.39
CA ARG A 98 -10.72 16.30 -20.34
C ARG A 98 -10.80 17.72 -20.93
N PRO A 99 -11.77 18.00 -21.81
CA PRO A 99 -11.94 19.34 -22.42
C PRO A 99 -12.33 20.41 -21.40
N ASP A 100 -12.75 20.01 -20.20
CA ASP A 100 -13.03 20.89 -19.07
C ASP A 100 -11.77 21.50 -18.43
N ILE A 101 -10.60 20.90 -18.66
CA ILE A 101 -9.32 21.41 -18.16
C ILE A 101 -8.54 22.08 -19.29
N TYR A 102 -8.39 23.40 -19.20
CA TYR A 102 -7.59 24.18 -20.13
C TYR A 102 -6.12 24.22 -19.68
N LEU A 103 -5.31 23.30 -20.21
CA LEU A 103 -3.85 23.38 -20.14
C LEU A 103 -3.28 23.66 -21.53
N TRP A 104 -2.02 24.06 -21.58
CA TRP A 104 -1.29 24.33 -22.84
C TRP A 104 -0.91 23.05 -23.60
N ASP A 105 -1.17 21.87 -23.03
CA ASP A 105 -1.01 20.57 -23.67
C ASP A 105 -2.23 19.65 -23.45
N ASP A 106 -2.42 18.66 -24.32
CA ASP A 106 -3.47 17.63 -24.21
C ASP A 106 -3.10 16.53 -23.19
N SER A 107 -2.11 16.75 -22.31
CA SER A 107 -1.60 15.66 -21.47
C SER A 107 -2.55 15.24 -20.33
N VAL A 108 -3.69 15.94 -20.18
CA VAL A 108 -4.79 15.60 -19.25
C VAL A 108 -5.75 14.56 -19.82
N ASP A 109 -5.71 14.31 -21.13
CA ASP A 109 -6.48 13.25 -21.77
C ASP A 109 -5.91 11.86 -21.42
N GLY A 110 -6.72 10.82 -21.64
CA GLY A 110 -6.33 9.42 -21.48
C GLY A 110 -6.81 8.83 -20.15
N TRP A 111 -5.96 8.04 -19.48
CA TRP A 111 -6.33 7.33 -18.26
C TRP A 111 -6.58 8.27 -17.08
N GLN A 112 -7.80 8.23 -16.56
CA GLN A 112 -8.23 8.93 -15.37
C GLN A 112 -8.48 7.92 -14.24
N PHE A 113 -8.03 8.24 -13.03
CA PHE A 113 -8.43 7.55 -11.81
C PHE A 113 -9.90 7.83 -11.52
N LEU A 114 -10.69 6.80 -11.24
CA LEU A 114 -12.09 6.89 -10.84
C LEU A 114 -12.41 5.80 -9.81
N ASP A 115 -12.97 6.19 -8.67
CA ASP A 115 -13.34 5.25 -7.61
C ASP A 115 -14.82 5.42 -7.23
N GLY A 116 -15.58 4.34 -7.40
CA GLY A 116 -16.98 4.27 -7.02
C GLY A 116 -17.22 3.92 -5.55
N THR A 117 -16.17 3.62 -4.79
CA THR A 117 -16.29 3.28 -3.37
C THR A 117 -16.59 4.55 -2.56
N PRO A 118 -17.68 4.59 -1.78
CA PRO A 118 -17.96 5.71 -0.88
C PRO A 118 -16.82 5.90 0.10
N PHE A 119 -16.38 7.15 0.26
CA PHE A 119 -15.26 7.47 1.14
C PHE A 119 -15.66 7.48 2.62
N ASP A 120 -16.82 8.06 2.93
CA ASP A 120 -17.44 7.95 4.24
C ASP A 120 -18.82 7.33 4.07
N SER A 121 -19.02 6.15 4.67
CA SER A 121 -20.28 5.40 4.64
C SER A 121 -21.47 6.21 5.17
N ASN A 122 -21.23 7.22 6.01
CA ASN A 122 -22.27 8.07 6.59
C ASN A 122 -22.66 9.26 5.70
N SER A 123 -21.80 9.63 4.75
CA SER A 123 -21.98 10.81 3.88
C SER A 123 -22.81 10.54 2.62
N GLY A 124 -23.22 9.29 2.38
CA GLY A 124 -23.88 8.88 1.14
C GLY A 124 -22.89 8.59 0.01
N PHE A 125 -23.36 8.63 -1.24
CA PHE A 125 -22.52 8.34 -2.41
C PHE A 125 -21.52 9.48 -2.67
N THR A 126 -20.25 9.23 -2.39
CA THR A 126 -19.13 10.15 -2.65
C THR A 126 -18.10 9.45 -3.53
N SER A 127 -18.24 9.59 -4.85
CA SER A 127 -17.22 9.10 -5.80
C SER A 127 -15.93 9.90 -5.69
N CYS A 128 -14.83 9.34 -6.18
CA CYS A 128 -13.55 10.04 -6.29
C CYS A 128 -13.06 10.05 -7.74
N GLY A 129 -12.73 11.21 -8.27
CA GLY A 129 -12.32 11.42 -9.67
C GLY A 129 -13.48 11.87 -10.57
N PRO A 130 -13.26 11.97 -11.90
CA PRO A 130 -12.07 11.52 -12.63
C PRO A 130 -10.85 12.44 -12.46
N PHE A 131 -9.66 11.85 -12.31
CA PHE A 131 -8.39 12.58 -12.24
C PHE A 131 -7.31 12.03 -13.18
N PRO A 132 -6.61 12.86 -13.96
CA PRO A 132 -5.64 12.39 -14.95
C PRO A 132 -4.39 11.80 -14.30
N LEU A 133 -4.12 10.51 -14.53
CA LEU A 133 -2.97 9.81 -13.92
C LEU A 133 -1.62 10.39 -14.36
N ASN A 134 -1.53 10.89 -15.59
CA ASN A 134 -0.33 11.55 -16.11
C ASN A 134 0.04 12.85 -15.35
N TYR A 135 -0.82 13.33 -14.47
CA TYR A 135 -0.62 14.52 -13.66
C TYR A 135 -0.36 14.23 -12.18
N LEU A 136 -0.44 12.98 -11.74
CA LEU A 136 -0.26 12.62 -10.33
C LEU A 136 1.17 12.93 -9.80
N HIS A 137 2.17 12.92 -10.68
CA HIS A 137 3.56 13.24 -10.35
C HIS A 137 3.93 14.71 -10.60
N LYS A 138 3.07 15.48 -11.30
CA LYS A 138 3.39 16.85 -11.71
C LYS A 138 3.05 17.80 -10.56
N TYR A 139 4.06 18.46 -10.03
CA TYR A 139 3.87 19.50 -9.02
C TYR A 139 3.29 20.75 -9.67
N ILE A 140 1.97 20.88 -9.68
CA ILE A 140 1.30 22.09 -10.17
C ILE A 140 1.09 23.01 -8.98
N ASN A 141 2.05 23.91 -8.78
CA ASN A 141 2.09 24.85 -7.67
C ASN A 141 0.99 25.94 -7.73
N SER A 142 0.10 25.92 -8.74
CA SER A 142 -0.82 27.05 -9.01
C SER A 142 -2.24 26.69 -9.44
N SER A 143 -2.63 25.42 -9.58
CA SER A 143 -3.98 25.07 -10.06
C SER A 143 -4.36 23.65 -9.65
N TYR A 144 -5.36 23.51 -8.78
CA TYR A 144 -5.97 22.21 -8.49
C TYR A 144 -6.60 21.66 -9.78
N ILE A 145 -6.10 20.54 -10.27
CA ILE A 145 -6.69 19.80 -11.38
C ILE A 145 -7.90 19.07 -10.83
N SER A 146 -9.09 19.45 -11.30
CA SER A 146 -10.29 18.70 -10.98
C SER A 146 -10.21 17.28 -11.59
N TYR A 147 -10.75 16.25 -10.94
CA TYR A 147 -11.44 16.23 -9.66
C TYR A 147 -10.59 15.50 -8.61
N ASP A 148 -10.75 15.87 -7.34
CA ASP A 148 -10.21 15.14 -6.18
C ASP A 148 -8.68 14.91 -6.15
N GLN A 149 -7.88 15.75 -6.81
CA GLN A 149 -6.42 15.65 -6.86
C GLN A 149 -5.79 15.33 -5.50
N ILE A 150 -6.07 16.15 -4.47
CA ILE A 150 -5.45 16.02 -3.15
C ILE A 150 -5.72 14.63 -2.54
N LYS A 151 -6.94 14.13 -2.73
CA LYS A 151 -7.37 12.83 -2.20
C LYS A 151 -6.67 11.68 -2.90
N ILE A 152 -6.52 11.77 -4.22
CA ILE A 152 -5.88 10.74 -5.02
C ILE A 152 -4.36 10.77 -4.80
N GLU A 153 -3.75 11.94 -4.69
CA GLU A 153 -2.35 12.08 -4.26
C GLU A 153 -2.13 11.49 -2.87
N HIS A 154 -3.08 11.66 -1.96
CA HIS A 154 -3.02 11.06 -0.63
C HIS A 154 -3.07 9.52 -0.71
N TYR A 155 -3.99 8.93 -1.48
CA TYR A 155 -4.11 7.47 -1.66
C TYR A 155 -2.78 6.82 -2.07
N PHE A 156 -2.03 7.48 -2.94
CA PHE A 156 -0.78 6.99 -3.54
C PHE A 156 0.47 7.67 -2.99
N LYS A 157 0.35 8.36 -1.85
CA LYS A 157 1.49 9.00 -1.22
C LYS A 157 2.51 7.92 -0.84
N SER A 158 3.79 8.18 -1.12
CA SER A 158 4.86 7.22 -0.84
C SER A 158 5.73 7.61 0.35
N TYR A 159 5.28 8.58 1.16
CA TYR A 159 6.02 9.02 2.34
C TYR A 159 5.08 9.55 3.44
N LEU A 160 5.51 9.40 4.69
CA LEU A 160 4.81 9.82 5.89
C LEU A 160 5.69 10.75 6.72
N LYS A 161 5.05 11.57 7.55
CA LYS A 161 5.75 12.26 8.62
C LYS A 161 5.74 11.34 9.84
N CYS A 162 6.89 11.21 10.49
CA CYS A 162 7.02 10.41 11.69
C CYS A 162 7.69 11.24 12.78
N PHE A 163 7.46 10.89 14.03
CA PHE A 163 8.16 11.45 15.17
C PHE A 163 8.79 10.32 15.95
N ILE A 164 10.08 10.44 16.23
CA ILE A 164 10.79 9.49 17.09
C ILE A 164 11.02 10.09 18.47
N TYR A 165 10.75 9.31 19.51
CA TYR A 165 10.86 9.70 20.91
C TYR A 165 11.88 8.82 21.61
N ASP A 166 12.85 9.44 22.27
CA ASP A 166 13.70 8.80 23.29
C ASP A 166 13.06 9.09 24.66
N ASP A 167 13.08 8.10 25.56
CA ASP A 167 12.64 8.19 26.95
C ASP A 167 13.26 9.40 27.70
N ASN A 168 14.44 9.87 27.26
CA ASN A 168 15.12 11.04 27.84
C ASN A 168 14.66 12.39 27.27
N SER A 169 13.92 12.40 26.15
CA SER A 169 13.54 13.61 25.41
C SER A 169 12.04 13.89 25.54
N LYS A 170 11.67 15.06 26.09
CA LYS A 170 10.27 15.50 26.17
C LYS A 170 9.65 15.83 24.81
N HIS A 171 10.45 15.94 23.75
CA HIS A 171 10.03 16.31 22.40
C HIS A 171 10.54 15.29 21.39
N GLY A 172 9.63 14.80 20.54
CA GLY A 172 9.99 13.89 19.44
C GLY A 172 10.67 14.65 18.30
N ARG A 173 11.64 14.01 17.65
CA ARG A 173 12.28 14.56 16.44
C ARG A 173 11.42 14.21 15.23
N GLU A 174 11.09 15.21 14.40
CA GLU A 174 10.40 14.99 13.12
C GLU A 174 11.32 14.25 12.15
N LEU A 175 10.79 13.20 11.55
CA LEU A 175 11.40 12.34 10.55
C LEU A 175 10.45 12.19 9.37
N VAL A 176 10.98 11.68 8.26
CA VAL A 176 10.19 11.23 7.13
C VAL A 176 10.44 9.76 6.92
N GLU A 177 9.35 8.98 6.87
CA GLU A 177 9.39 7.60 6.42
C GLU A 177 9.00 7.52 4.96
N ILE A 178 9.76 6.77 4.17
CA ILE A 178 9.41 6.46 2.79
C ILE A 178 8.97 5.02 2.74
N LEU A 179 7.77 4.83 2.19
CA LEU A 179 7.11 3.54 2.19
C LEU A 179 7.48 2.75 0.94
N PRO A 180 7.59 1.42 1.06
CA PRO A 180 7.83 0.58 -0.08
C PRO A 180 6.62 0.62 -1.01
N ARG A 181 6.82 1.09 -2.25
CA ARG A 181 5.77 1.07 -3.27
C ARG A 181 5.46 -0.38 -3.66
N LYS A 182 4.18 -0.75 -3.63
CA LYS A 182 3.71 -2.10 -3.97
C LYS A 182 3.10 -2.14 -5.37
N PRO A 183 3.14 -3.30 -6.06
CA PRO A 183 2.56 -3.43 -7.39
C PRO A 183 1.11 -2.99 -7.41
N ILE A 184 0.77 -2.19 -8.41
CA ILE A 184 -0.61 -1.82 -8.73
C ILE A 184 -0.94 -2.58 -10.00
N LEU A 185 -1.93 -3.46 -9.94
CA LEU A 185 -2.14 -4.47 -10.98
C LEU A 185 -3.44 -4.22 -11.73
N THR A 186 -3.42 -4.48 -13.04
CA THR A 186 -4.62 -4.61 -13.87
C THR A 186 -4.46 -5.83 -14.77
N GLN A 187 -5.59 -6.32 -15.30
CA GLN A 187 -5.55 -7.38 -16.31
C GLN A 187 -4.92 -6.86 -17.60
N GLU A 188 -4.00 -7.62 -18.17
CA GLU A 188 -3.45 -7.34 -19.50
C GLU A 188 -4.51 -7.51 -20.59
N PHE A 189 -4.36 -6.77 -21.68
CA PHE A 189 -5.29 -6.81 -22.80
C PHE A 189 -5.38 -8.23 -23.39
N ASN A 190 -6.59 -8.80 -23.40
CA ASN A 190 -6.91 -10.11 -23.96
C ASN A 190 -6.11 -11.30 -23.39
N THR A 191 -5.55 -11.18 -22.18
CA THR A 191 -4.88 -12.31 -21.51
C THR A 191 -5.37 -12.50 -20.08
N SER A 192 -4.96 -13.59 -19.43
CA SER A 192 -5.15 -13.82 -17.99
C SER A 192 -3.99 -13.29 -17.15
N TYR A 193 -2.99 -12.65 -17.77
CA TYR A 193 -1.84 -12.09 -17.08
C TYR A 193 -2.17 -10.70 -16.52
N PHE A 194 -1.32 -10.25 -15.59
CA PHE A 194 -1.43 -8.95 -14.95
C PHE A 194 -0.28 -8.05 -15.39
N VAL A 195 -0.59 -6.78 -15.66
CA VAL A 195 0.40 -5.72 -15.87
C VAL A 195 0.53 -4.89 -14.60
N ASN A 196 1.77 -4.57 -14.22
CA ASN A 196 2.05 -3.66 -13.12
C ASN A 196 2.06 -2.20 -13.60
N LEU A 197 1.11 -1.42 -13.11
CA LEU A 197 0.88 -0.01 -13.42
C LEU A 197 1.57 0.94 -12.45
N ILE A 198 2.41 0.46 -11.52
CA ILE A 198 2.98 1.28 -10.43
C ILE A 198 3.61 2.60 -10.90
N SER A 199 4.20 2.63 -12.11
CA SER A 199 4.80 3.82 -12.70
C SER A 199 3.78 4.91 -13.08
N GLU A 200 2.53 4.53 -13.34
CA GLU A 200 1.43 5.47 -13.62
C GLU A 200 0.91 6.17 -12.35
N TYR A 201 1.20 5.62 -11.16
CA TYR A 201 0.74 6.12 -9.87
C TYR A 201 1.85 6.79 -9.06
N ASN A 202 2.87 7.29 -9.74
CA ASN A 202 3.93 8.04 -9.08
C ASN A 202 3.36 9.37 -8.55
N THR A 203 3.51 9.58 -7.25
CA THR A 203 3.30 10.86 -6.58
C THR A 203 4.62 11.62 -6.48
N ASN A 204 4.54 12.95 -6.42
CA ASN A 204 5.72 13.78 -6.23
C ASN A 204 6.31 13.57 -4.82
N ILE A 205 7.63 13.37 -4.75
CA ILE A 205 8.37 13.25 -3.50
C ILE A 205 9.30 14.46 -3.43
N PRO A 206 9.29 15.24 -2.33
CA PRO A 206 10.22 16.36 -2.18
C PRO A 206 11.67 15.91 -2.38
N LYS A 207 12.43 16.68 -3.17
CA LYS A 207 13.78 16.29 -3.64
C LYS A 207 14.72 15.92 -2.49
N ASN A 208 14.68 16.68 -1.39
CA ASN A 208 15.47 16.39 -0.18
C ASN A 208 15.15 15.02 0.43
N ILE A 209 13.87 14.63 0.45
CA ILE A 209 13.41 13.33 0.94
C ILE A 209 13.85 12.22 -0.02
N PHE A 210 13.69 12.44 -1.32
CA PHE A 210 14.13 11.49 -2.36
C PHE A 210 15.65 11.23 -2.30
N ASP A 211 16.46 12.30 -2.23
CA ASP A 211 17.91 12.21 -2.17
C ASP A 211 18.36 11.48 -0.91
N LEU A 212 17.76 11.74 0.25
CA LEU A 212 18.04 11.02 1.49
C LEU A 212 17.68 9.53 1.38
N ASN A 213 16.53 9.20 0.79
CA ASN A 213 16.08 7.81 0.59
C ASN A 213 17.07 6.97 -0.19
N SER A 214 17.66 7.56 -1.23
CA SER A 214 18.56 6.89 -2.16
C SER A 214 19.85 6.45 -1.48
N LYS A 215 20.21 7.08 -0.35
CA LYS A 215 21.42 6.81 0.42
C LYS A 215 21.27 5.66 1.42
N LEU A 216 20.10 5.04 1.50
CA LEU A 216 19.84 3.87 2.35
C LEU A 216 19.02 2.85 1.58
N VAL A 217 19.61 1.72 1.22
CA VAL A 217 18.96 0.65 0.47
C VAL A 217 18.69 -0.52 1.41
N LEU A 218 17.44 -0.99 1.41
CA LEU A 218 17.00 -2.17 2.16
C LEU A 218 16.64 -3.25 1.16
N VAL A 219 17.15 -4.47 1.38
CA VAL A 219 16.84 -5.63 0.55
C VAL A 219 16.46 -6.79 1.47
N ILE A 220 15.26 -7.32 1.26
CA ILE A 220 14.76 -8.52 1.96
C ILE A 220 14.69 -9.67 0.96
N ASN A 221 15.58 -10.64 1.13
CA ASN A 221 15.60 -11.86 0.35
C ASN A 221 15.02 -13.01 1.17
N CYS A 222 13.81 -13.43 0.85
CA CYS A 222 13.16 -14.61 1.42
C CYS A 222 12.31 -15.32 0.35
N GLN A 223 11.85 -16.53 0.68
CA GLN A 223 10.93 -17.30 -0.17
C GLN A 223 9.58 -16.56 -0.33
N ASP A 224 8.93 -16.69 -1.49
CA ASP A 224 7.59 -16.09 -1.71
C ASP A 224 6.46 -16.91 -1.09
N LYS A 225 6.71 -18.20 -0.87
CA LYS A 225 5.76 -19.16 -0.32
C LYS A 225 6.45 -20.07 0.69
N ILE A 226 5.73 -20.43 1.75
CA ILE A 226 6.18 -21.35 2.80
C ILE A 226 5.05 -22.31 3.15
N PHE A 227 5.37 -23.51 3.63
CA PHE A 227 4.37 -24.38 4.25
C PHE A 227 4.37 -24.19 5.76
N PHE A 228 3.27 -24.55 6.43
CA PHE A 228 3.27 -24.63 7.89
C PHE A 228 4.40 -25.56 8.38
N LYS A 229 5.05 -25.17 9.49
CA LYS A 229 6.20 -25.85 10.10
C LYS A 229 7.52 -25.75 9.33
N ASP A 230 7.55 -25.19 8.12
CA ASP A 230 8.82 -24.89 7.46
C ASP A 230 9.54 -23.75 8.18
N GLN A 231 10.87 -23.77 8.13
CA GLN A 231 11.69 -22.64 8.53
C GLN A 231 11.67 -21.56 7.44
N ILE A 232 11.22 -20.37 7.82
CA ILE A 232 11.40 -19.16 7.03
C ILE A 232 12.85 -18.72 7.18
N LYS A 233 13.58 -18.69 6.05
CA LYS A 233 14.91 -18.08 5.98
C LYS A 233 14.80 -16.72 5.31
N ALA A 234 15.18 -15.68 6.03
CA ALA A 234 15.19 -14.31 5.51
C ALA A 234 16.59 -13.72 5.64
N LYS A 235 17.13 -13.26 4.51
CA LYS A 235 18.37 -12.49 4.43
C LYS A 235 18.04 -11.02 4.28
N PHE A 236 18.55 -10.22 5.18
CA PHE A 236 18.38 -8.78 5.19
C PHE A 236 19.70 -8.14 4.83
N ASN A 237 19.71 -7.28 3.82
CA ASN A 237 20.85 -6.45 3.49
C ASN A 237 20.44 -4.99 3.60
N VAL A 238 21.16 -4.26 4.44
CA VAL A 238 21.08 -2.81 4.55
C VAL A 238 22.36 -2.25 3.96
N GLN A 239 22.26 -1.38 2.98
CA GLN A 239 23.40 -0.65 2.41
C GLN A 239 23.18 0.84 2.62
N SER A 240 24.23 1.56 3.00
CA SER A 240 24.16 3.00 3.20
C SER A 240 25.38 3.70 2.63
N SER A 241 25.15 4.80 1.91
CA SER A 241 26.17 5.74 1.48
C SER A 241 26.20 7.00 2.35
N LEU A 242 25.49 6.99 3.48
CA LEU A 242 25.55 8.05 4.49
C LEU A 242 26.89 7.98 5.23
N GLN A 243 27.28 9.08 5.87
CA GLN A 243 28.51 9.09 6.65
C GLN A 243 28.51 7.96 7.69
N PRO A 244 29.67 7.31 7.91
CA PRO A 244 29.85 6.33 8.96
C PRO A 244 29.40 6.88 10.30
N ASN A 245 28.31 6.35 10.82
CA ASN A 245 27.67 6.79 12.05
C ASN A 245 26.85 5.65 12.63
N LYS A 246 26.41 5.85 13.87
CA LYS A 246 25.49 4.96 14.55
C LYS A 246 24.19 4.81 13.74
N LYS A 247 23.74 3.58 13.54
CA LYS A 247 22.42 3.25 12.95
C LYS A 247 21.69 2.29 13.88
N LEU A 248 20.38 2.47 14.03
CA LEU A 248 19.53 1.52 14.74
C LEU A 248 18.81 0.67 13.69
N VAL A 249 18.98 -0.64 13.78
CA VAL A 249 18.37 -1.59 12.84
C VAL A 249 17.45 -2.51 13.63
N LYS A 250 16.20 -2.59 13.19
CA LYS A 250 15.23 -3.56 13.70
C LYS A 250 14.77 -4.46 12.57
N ILE A 251 14.86 -5.76 12.81
CA ILE A 251 14.27 -6.78 11.96
C ILE A 251 13.07 -7.36 12.71
N GLU A 252 11.91 -7.37 12.07
CA GLU A 252 10.69 -7.95 12.63
C GLU A 252 10.09 -8.94 11.65
N ILE A 253 9.93 -10.19 12.08
CA ILE A 253 9.18 -11.23 11.37
C ILE A 253 7.89 -11.45 12.15
N ILE A 254 6.75 -11.10 11.56
CA ILE A 254 5.45 -11.12 12.23
C ILE A 254 4.44 -11.89 11.38
N ALA A 255 3.78 -12.89 11.97
CA ALA A 255 2.62 -13.53 11.36
C ALA A 255 1.32 -12.87 11.81
N TYR A 256 0.48 -12.54 10.84
CA TYR A 256 -0.79 -11.84 11.06
C TYR A 256 -1.99 -12.77 10.84
N ILE A 257 -3.03 -12.63 11.66
CA ILE A 257 -4.38 -13.14 11.42
C ILE A 257 -5.35 -11.98 11.51
N ASN A 258 -6.06 -11.65 10.42
CA ASN A 258 -7.04 -10.56 10.39
C ASN A 258 -6.53 -9.24 11.00
N GLY A 259 -5.25 -8.91 10.76
CA GLY A 259 -4.59 -7.72 11.32
C GLY A 259 -4.03 -7.87 12.74
N ILE A 260 -4.25 -9.00 13.41
CA ILE A 260 -3.74 -9.29 14.76
C ILE A 260 -2.41 -10.03 14.67
N ASN A 261 -1.42 -9.57 15.44
CA ASN A 261 -0.12 -10.23 15.58
C ASN A 261 -0.29 -11.56 16.34
N LEU A 262 0.00 -12.68 15.68
CA LEU A 262 -0.11 -14.00 16.30
C LEU A 262 1.21 -14.46 16.91
N SER A 263 2.30 -14.18 16.21
CA SER A 263 3.66 -14.52 16.61
C SER A 263 4.62 -13.54 15.97
N ALA A 264 5.62 -13.13 16.72
CA ALA A 264 6.62 -12.17 16.27
C ALA A 264 8.00 -12.61 16.74
N LEU A 265 8.96 -12.69 15.82
CA LEU A 265 10.38 -12.63 16.14
C LEU A 265 10.83 -11.20 15.87
N LYS A 266 11.27 -10.51 16.93
CA LYS A 266 11.81 -9.15 16.86
C LYS A 266 13.28 -9.19 17.23
N ILE A 267 14.13 -8.78 16.32
CA ILE A 267 15.57 -8.64 16.51
C ILE A 267 15.88 -7.15 16.41
N PHE A 268 16.54 -6.61 17.42
CA PHE A 268 16.91 -5.21 17.46
C PHE A 268 18.41 -5.10 17.73
N GLU A 269 19.10 -4.39 16.84
CA GLU A 269 20.54 -4.21 16.90
C GLU A 269 20.91 -2.73 16.79
N LYS A 270 21.81 -2.30 17.67
CA LYS A 270 22.44 -0.98 17.62
C LYS A 270 23.81 -1.15 16.95
N ILE A 271 24.01 -0.50 15.82
CA ILE A 271 25.26 -0.61 15.04
C ILE A 271 26.00 0.72 15.17
N ASP A 272 27.07 0.77 15.96
CA ASP A 272 27.75 2.05 16.24
C ASP A 272 28.61 2.56 15.07
N ASN A 273 29.25 1.66 14.29
CA ASN A 273 30.08 2.01 13.14
C ASN A 273 29.54 1.41 11.83
N PHE A 274 28.42 1.94 11.35
CA PHE A 274 27.85 1.49 10.07
C PHE A 274 28.54 2.20 8.89
N ASN A 275 29.53 1.55 8.29
CA ASN A 275 30.32 2.13 7.20
C ASN A 275 29.64 2.04 5.82
N ILE A 276 29.21 0.84 5.40
CA ILE A 276 28.75 0.60 4.02
C ILE A 276 27.55 -0.35 3.98
N SER A 277 27.65 -1.50 4.67
CA SER A 277 26.61 -2.51 4.63
C SER A 277 26.49 -3.29 5.93
N TYR A 278 25.29 -3.78 6.19
CA TYR A 278 24.97 -4.73 7.24
C TYR A 278 24.13 -5.85 6.64
N SER A 279 24.50 -7.09 6.95
CA SER A 279 23.77 -8.27 6.51
C SER A 279 23.41 -9.12 7.72
N ASN A 280 22.15 -9.55 7.78
CA ASN A 280 21.67 -10.48 8.79
C ASN A 280 20.91 -11.63 8.12
N GLU A 281 21.11 -12.85 8.62
CA GLU A 281 20.29 -14.00 8.26
C GLU A 281 19.54 -14.47 9.50
N SER A 282 18.21 -14.47 9.41
CA SER A 282 17.34 -14.89 10.50
C SER A 282 16.45 -16.04 10.07
N ASN A 283 16.28 -16.99 10.97
CA ASN A 283 15.41 -18.15 10.80
C ASN A 283 14.21 -18.02 11.75
N PHE A 284 13.02 -18.27 11.22
CA PHE A 284 11.78 -18.22 12.01
C PHE A 284 10.89 -19.40 11.65
N SER A 285 10.35 -20.07 12.66
CA SER A 285 9.40 -21.16 12.48
C SER A 285 8.03 -20.77 13.02
N LEU A 286 6.99 -21.13 12.28
CA LEU A 286 5.61 -20.92 12.68
C LEU A 286 5.01 -22.23 13.18
N TYR A 287 4.58 -22.22 14.44
CA TYR A 287 3.87 -23.32 15.09
C TYR A 287 2.44 -22.92 15.50
N PRO A 288 1.58 -22.49 14.56
CA PRO A 288 0.20 -22.13 14.87
C PRO A 288 -0.63 -23.36 15.26
N SER A 289 -1.62 -23.16 16.12
CA SER A 289 -2.65 -24.16 16.44
C SER A 289 -3.45 -24.57 15.18
N GLN A 290 -4.15 -25.71 15.22
CA GLN A 290 -4.95 -26.18 14.09
C GLN A 290 -6.00 -25.17 13.61
N GLU A 291 -6.61 -24.42 14.54
CA GLU A 291 -7.55 -23.36 14.18
C GLU A 291 -6.85 -22.20 13.49
N GLN A 292 -5.69 -21.78 14.00
CA GLN A 292 -4.90 -20.69 13.43
C GLN A 292 -4.40 -21.03 12.02
N GLN A 293 -4.03 -22.29 11.75
CA GLN A 293 -3.61 -22.76 10.42
C GLN A 293 -4.68 -22.54 9.34
N LYS A 294 -5.97 -22.59 9.71
CA LYS A 294 -7.06 -22.35 8.76
C LYS A 294 -7.15 -20.90 8.33
N ILE A 295 -6.64 -19.97 9.14
CA ILE A 295 -6.91 -18.52 8.99
C ILE A 295 -5.64 -17.74 8.61
N ILE A 296 -4.44 -18.21 8.96
CA ILE A 296 -3.18 -17.59 8.49
C ILE A 296 -3.05 -17.80 6.98
N ASN A 297 -2.98 -16.70 6.24
CA ASN A 297 -2.77 -16.71 4.79
C ASN A 297 -1.38 -16.20 4.40
N PHE A 298 -0.79 -15.31 5.20
CA PHE A 298 0.54 -14.74 4.94
C PHE A 298 1.29 -14.40 6.23
N VAL A 299 2.61 -14.22 6.10
CA VAL A 299 3.52 -13.71 7.12
C VAL A 299 4.17 -12.45 6.58
N ARG A 300 4.32 -11.41 7.38
CA ARG A 300 5.04 -10.20 6.99
C ARG A 300 6.43 -10.22 7.61
N ILE A 301 7.44 -10.04 6.77
CA ILE A 301 8.83 -9.91 7.17
C ILE A 301 9.21 -8.47 6.89
N SER A 302 9.60 -7.71 7.90
CA SER A 302 9.92 -6.29 7.80
C SER A 302 11.29 -5.97 8.37
N VAL A 303 11.92 -4.94 7.81
CA VAL A 303 13.14 -4.33 8.32
C VAL A 303 12.91 -2.83 8.45
N LYS A 304 13.30 -2.29 9.59
CA LYS A 304 13.25 -0.87 9.92
C LYS A 304 14.65 -0.39 10.24
N VAL A 305 15.04 0.73 9.66
CA VAL A 305 16.36 1.34 9.90
C VAL A 305 16.16 2.80 10.23
N TYR A 306 16.79 3.23 11.31
CA TYR A 306 16.85 4.62 11.73
C TYR A 306 18.30 5.11 11.74
N ASP A 307 18.54 6.22 11.06
CA ASP A 307 19.79 6.97 11.10
C ASP A 307 19.61 8.21 11.99
N PRO A 308 20.15 8.22 13.23
CA PRO A 308 19.99 9.32 14.18
C PRO A 308 20.67 10.63 13.77
N VAL A 309 21.62 10.60 12.82
CA VAL A 309 22.33 11.81 12.39
C VAL A 309 21.46 12.57 11.40
N THR A 310 21.01 11.87 10.37
CA THR A 310 20.18 12.45 9.31
C THR A 310 18.70 12.57 9.68
N GLY A 311 18.22 11.76 10.63
CA GLY A 311 16.80 11.62 10.91
C GLY A 311 16.05 10.79 9.85
N LEU A 312 16.76 10.00 9.04
CA LEU A 312 16.11 9.11 8.08
C LEU A 312 15.57 7.88 8.80
N PHE A 313 14.27 7.63 8.68
CA PHE A 313 13.63 6.38 9.08
C PHE A 313 13.14 5.67 7.82
N LYS A 314 13.53 4.42 7.61
CA LYS A 314 13.15 3.66 6.44
C LYS A 314 12.67 2.28 6.82
N THR A 315 11.53 1.90 6.27
CA THR A 315 10.97 0.57 6.44
C THR A 315 10.85 -0.10 5.08
N ASP A 316 11.08 -1.41 5.05
CA ASP A 316 10.63 -2.26 3.97
C ASP A 316 10.03 -3.53 4.55
N TYR A 317 9.17 -4.19 3.79
CA TYR A 317 8.63 -5.49 4.15
C TYR A 317 8.28 -6.34 2.94
N LYS A 318 8.32 -7.65 3.14
CA LYS A 318 7.88 -8.66 2.20
C LYS A 318 6.80 -9.53 2.85
N ALA A 319 5.68 -9.67 2.15
CA ALA A 319 4.65 -10.64 2.51
C ALA A 319 5.03 -12.00 1.91
N VAL A 320 4.92 -13.05 2.71
CA VAL A 320 5.22 -14.42 2.34
C VAL A 320 3.94 -15.23 2.48
N ASN A 321 3.49 -15.86 1.39
CA ASN A 321 2.25 -16.62 1.40
C ASN A 321 2.45 -17.94 2.15
N VAL A 322 1.47 -18.29 2.98
CA VAL A 322 1.46 -19.56 3.70
C VAL A 322 0.59 -20.56 2.97
N ILE A 323 1.21 -21.61 2.45
CA ILE A 323 0.54 -22.73 1.81
C ILE A 323 0.10 -23.72 2.88
N LYS A 324 -1.20 -24.03 2.87
CA LYS A 324 -1.84 -24.88 3.88
C LYS A 324 -1.69 -26.38 3.62
N PHE A 325 -1.56 -26.77 2.35
CA PHE A 325 -1.53 -28.17 1.93
C PHE A 325 -0.35 -28.42 0.99
N ARG A 326 0.42 -29.47 1.26
CA ARG A 326 1.29 -30.11 0.26
C ARG A 326 0.41 -31.12 -0.47
N ILE A 327 0.23 -30.92 -1.77
CA ILE A 327 -0.21 -32.02 -2.63
C ILE A 327 1.07 -32.77 -2.97
N GLU A 328 1.30 -33.90 -2.30
CA GLU A 328 2.31 -34.84 -2.73
C GLU A 328 1.80 -35.49 -4.01
N VAL A 329 2.55 -35.33 -5.10
CA VAL A 329 2.28 -35.96 -6.40
C VAL A 329 3.09 -37.23 -6.50
#